data_AF-A0AAV0IEK3-F1
#
_entry.id   AF-A0AAV0IEK3-F1
#
_cell.length_a   1.000
_cell.length_b   1.000
_cell.length_c   1.000
_cell.angle_alpha   90.00
_cell.angle_beta   90.00
_cell.angle_gamma   90.00
#
_symmetry.space_group_name_H-M   'P 1'
#
loop_
_entity.id
_entity.type
_entity.pdbx_description
1 polymer ?
#
loop_
_entity_poly.entity_id
_entity_poly.type
_entity_poly.pdbx_seq_one_letter_code
_entity_poly.pdbx_strand_id
1 'polypeptide(L)'
;MPDGSPPIQYAATASFLTKLYSDYLELGLQSSVRYILGENPMKMSYLVGFGKKYPTHVHHRAASIPKDGKKYSCLEGEQWKVKKEPNPNTLFGAMVAGPDKSDKFSDDRTKPWFTEPTIASNAGLVAALIATHDPPERSFGSKGPNLGIDQERIFSSIHLTPPAP
;
A
#
# COMPACT_ATOMS: atom_id res chain seq x y z
N MET A 1 39.04 -27.43 -32.36
CA MET A 1 38.98 -25.96 -32.39
C MET A 1 38.40 -25.49 -31.06
N PRO A 2 39.14 -24.77 -30.20
CA PRO A 2 38.58 -24.09 -29.04
C PRO A 2 38.75 -22.55 -29.17
N ASP A 3 37.67 -21.85 -29.52
CA ASP A 3 37.37 -20.45 -29.15
C ASP A 3 35.87 -20.23 -29.45
N GLY A 4 35.07 -19.38 -28.82
CA GLY A 4 35.24 -18.52 -27.66
C GLY A 4 33.84 -18.14 -27.18
N SER A 5 33.59 -18.28 -25.87
CA SER A 5 32.40 -17.71 -25.22
C SER A 5 32.50 -16.16 -25.24
N PRO A 6 31.38 -15.41 -25.16
CA PRO A 6 30.65 -15.36 -23.89
C PRO A 6 29.11 -15.16 -24.01
N PRO A 7 28.27 -16.09 -23.53
CA PRO A 7 26.91 -15.73 -23.15
C PRO A 7 26.85 -14.97 -21.81
N ILE A 8 27.97 -14.91 -21.06
CA ILE A 8 28.01 -14.33 -19.71
C ILE A 8 27.95 -12.80 -19.74
N GLN A 9 28.43 -12.14 -20.80
CA GLN A 9 28.36 -10.68 -20.91
C GLN A 9 26.93 -10.19 -21.18
N TYR A 10 26.13 -10.95 -21.95
CA TYR A 10 24.71 -10.69 -22.14
C TYR A 10 23.91 -10.96 -20.86
N ALA A 11 24.25 -12.02 -20.12
CA ALA A 11 23.63 -12.31 -18.82
C ALA A 11 24.01 -11.28 -17.75
N ALA A 12 25.26 -10.79 -17.75
CA ALA A 12 25.72 -9.74 -16.84
C ALA A 12 25.10 -8.38 -17.18
N THR A 13 24.98 -8.04 -18.47
CA THR A 13 24.31 -6.81 -18.91
C THR A 13 22.80 -6.89 -18.66
N ALA A 14 22.16 -8.03 -18.91
CA ALA A 14 20.76 -8.25 -18.55
C ALA A 14 20.58 -8.21 -17.03
N SER A 15 21.47 -8.81 -16.24
CA SER A 15 21.41 -8.74 -14.78
C SER A 15 21.65 -7.33 -14.26
N PHE A 16 22.55 -6.56 -14.88
CA PHE A 16 22.80 -5.15 -14.54
C PHE A 16 21.61 -4.26 -14.93
N LEU A 17 20.99 -4.49 -16.09
CA LEU A 17 19.80 -3.77 -16.53
C LEU A 17 18.58 -4.16 -15.70
N THR A 18 18.40 -5.44 -15.34
CA THR A 18 17.36 -5.91 -14.43
C THR A 18 17.60 -5.40 -13.02
N LYS A 19 18.84 -5.35 -12.54
CA LYS A 19 19.22 -4.74 -11.25
C LYS A 19 18.93 -3.24 -11.25
N LEU A 20 19.35 -2.52 -12.29
CA LEU A 20 19.01 -1.10 -12.45
C LEU A 20 17.52 -0.87 -12.56
N TYR A 21 16.76 -1.75 -13.25
CA TYR A 21 15.32 -1.63 -13.40
C TYR A 21 14.59 -2.00 -12.10
N SER A 22 15.04 -3.02 -11.37
CA SER A 22 14.54 -3.38 -10.05
C SER A 22 14.87 -2.32 -9.01
N ASP A 23 16.10 -1.84 -8.94
CA ASP A 23 16.51 -0.76 -8.03
C ASP A 23 15.78 0.56 -8.41
N TYR A 24 15.56 0.83 -9.70
CA TYR A 24 14.77 1.99 -10.16
C TYR A 24 13.29 1.87 -9.79
N LEU A 25 12.69 0.68 -9.98
CA LEU A 25 11.33 0.40 -9.56
C LEU A 25 11.19 0.45 -8.03
N GLU A 26 12.20 -0.01 -7.30
CA GLU A 26 12.25 0.04 -5.83
C GLU A 26 12.35 1.48 -5.33
N LEU A 27 13.21 2.31 -5.94
CA LEU A 27 13.27 3.77 -5.66
C LEU A 27 11.95 4.48 -5.99
N GLY A 28 11.31 4.12 -7.11
CA GLY A 28 9.99 4.62 -7.50
C GLY A 28 8.88 4.18 -6.53
N LEU A 29 8.94 2.95 -6.04
CA LEU A 29 7.99 2.41 -5.08
C LEU A 29 8.17 3.02 -3.69
N GLN A 30 9.41 3.11 -3.20
CA GLN A 30 9.74 3.76 -1.93
C GLN A 30 9.33 5.24 -1.95
N SER A 31 9.61 5.97 -3.03
CA SER A 31 9.17 7.37 -3.14
C SER A 31 7.65 7.50 -3.16
N SER A 32 6.94 6.61 -3.85
CA SER A 32 5.47 6.57 -3.85
C SER A 32 4.89 6.28 -2.46
N VAL A 33 5.44 5.30 -1.75
CA VAL A 33 5.02 4.94 -0.38
C VAL A 33 5.30 6.11 0.57
N ARG A 34 6.48 6.73 0.53
CA ARG A 34 6.82 7.90 1.35
C ARG A 34 5.89 9.08 1.06
N TYR A 35 5.56 9.32 -0.21
CA TYR A 35 4.60 10.34 -0.60
C TYR A 35 3.21 10.08 0.00
N ILE A 36 2.69 8.84 -0.07
CA ILE A 36 1.43 8.44 0.55
C ILE A 36 1.47 8.64 2.08
N LEU A 37 2.61 8.36 2.71
CA LEU A 37 2.75 8.41 4.17
C LEU A 37 3.02 9.81 4.73
N GLY A 38 3.36 10.80 3.89
CA GLY A 38 3.44 12.20 4.32
C GLY A 38 4.51 13.07 3.66
N GLU A 39 5.39 12.49 2.84
CA GLU A 39 6.40 13.24 2.07
C GLU A 39 5.79 13.83 0.80
N ASN A 40 4.82 14.72 0.99
CA ASN A 40 4.11 15.44 -0.06
C ASN A 40 4.00 16.94 0.29
N PRO A 41 3.66 17.82 -0.68
CA PRO A 41 3.56 19.27 -0.44
C PRO A 41 2.60 19.66 0.68
N MET A 42 1.57 18.85 0.93
CA MET A 42 0.58 19.08 1.99
C MET A 42 1.03 18.62 3.38
N LYS A 43 2.17 17.94 3.48
CA LYS A 43 2.77 17.39 4.71
C LYS A 43 1.76 16.57 5.52
N MET A 44 1.00 15.73 4.84
CA MET A 44 -0.04 14.90 5.45
C MET A 44 -0.04 13.48 4.89
N SER A 45 -0.38 12.50 5.72
CA SER A 45 -0.60 11.14 5.25
C SER A 45 -1.91 11.05 4.47
N TYR A 46 -1.95 10.24 3.43
CA TYR A 46 -3.18 9.78 2.76
C TYR A 46 -3.65 8.41 3.29
N LEU A 47 -2.97 7.88 4.31
CA LEU A 47 -3.37 6.70 5.07
C LEU A 47 -4.07 7.13 6.37
N VAL A 48 -5.33 6.74 6.52
CA VAL A 48 -6.17 7.18 7.64
C VAL A 48 -5.62 6.63 8.96
N GLY A 49 -5.42 7.53 9.92
CA GLY A 49 -4.88 7.22 11.25
C GLY A 49 -3.36 7.07 11.31
N PHE A 50 -2.63 7.35 10.23
CA PHE A 50 -1.16 7.35 10.20
C PHE A 50 -0.60 8.78 10.20
N GLY A 51 0.48 9.00 10.96
CA GLY A 51 1.14 10.29 11.06
C GLY A 51 0.36 11.37 11.84
N LYS A 52 0.86 12.60 11.82
CA LYS A 52 0.28 13.72 12.60
C LYS A 52 -0.95 14.37 11.96
N LYS A 53 -1.10 14.23 10.64
CA LYS A 53 -2.18 14.82 9.84
C LYS A 53 -2.62 13.80 8.79
N TYR A 54 -3.89 13.46 8.79
CA TYR A 54 -4.49 12.45 7.91
C TYR A 54 -5.97 12.80 7.62
N PRO A 55 -6.63 12.18 6.62
CA PRO A 55 -8.03 12.43 6.29
C PRO A 55 -8.97 12.00 7.41
N THR A 56 -9.95 12.85 7.72
CA THR A 56 -10.95 12.63 8.77
C THR A 56 -12.38 12.62 8.22
N HIS A 57 -12.57 12.88 6.93
CA HIS A 57 -13.85 12.91 6.22
C HIS A 57 -13.85 11.90 5.06
N VAL A 58 -13.49 10.65 5.34
CA VAL A 58 -13.51 9.52 4.43
C VAL A 58 -14.92 9.23 3.89
N HIS A 59 -15.03 9.06 2.58
CA HIS A 59 -16.26 8.63 1.89
C HIS A 59 -16.53 7.13 2.15
N HIS A 60 -16.92 6.79 3.38
CA HIS A 60 -17.21 5.42 3.78
C HIS A 60 -18.35 5.37 4.79
N ARG A 61 -19.42 4.60 4.49
CA ARG A 61 -20.65 4.57 5.31
C ARG A 61 -20.39 4.11 6.74
N ALA A 62 -19.63 3.03 6.93
CA ALA A 62 -19.33 2.55 8.29
C ALA A 62 -18.43 3.52 9.07
N ALA A 63 -17.70 4.41 8.38
CA ALA A 63 -16.92 5.45 9.04
C ALA A 63 -17.79 6.64 9.46
N SER A 64 -18.75 7.05 8.61
CA SER A 64 -19.57 8.26 8.81
C SER A 64 -20.76 8.10 9.74
N ILE A 65 -21.33 6.89 9.84
CA ILE A 65 -22.51 6.63 10.68
C ILE A 65 -22.07 6.37 12.13
N PRO A 66 -22.60 7.09 13.14
CA PRO A 66 -22.22 6.90 14.53
C PRO A 66 -22.64 5.53 15.05
N LYS A 67 -21.83 4.98 15.96
CA LYS A 67 -22.12 3.73 16.66
C LYS A 67 -22.95 4.00 17.92
N ASP A 68 -24.21 4.39 17.74
CA ASP A 68 -25.15 4.72 18.83
C ASP A 68 -26.16 3.59 19.14
N GLY A 69 -25.96 2.41 18.55
CA GLY A 69 -26.84 1.25 18.72
C GLY A 69 -28.12 1.31 17.88
N LYS A 70 -28.34 2.37 17.08
CA LYS A 70 -29.46 2.46 16.16
C LYS A 70 -29.13 1.86 14.80
N LYS A 71 -30.14 1.29 14.16
CA LYS A 71 -30.06 0.88 12.76
C LYS A 71 -30.61 2.01 11.90
N TYR A 72 -29.83 2.43 10.93
CA TYR A 72 -30.22 3.43 9.96
C TYR A 72 -30.44 2.75 8.61
N SER A 73 -31.50 3.13 7.91
CA SER A 73 -31.72 2.78 6.52
C SER A 73 -30.69 3.47 5.61
N CYS A 74 -30.61 3.03 4.35
CA CYS A 74 -29.75 3.67 3.36
C CYS A 74 -30.11 5.15 3.16
N LEU A 75 -31.41 5.48 3.16
CA LEU A 75 -31.91 6.85 2.97
C LEU A 75 -31.56 7.75 4.17
N GLU A 76 -31.75 7.25 5.39
CA GLU A 76 -31.32 7.96 6.60
C GLU A 76 -29.80 8.11 6.66
N GLY A 77 -29.06 7.18 6.05
CA GLY A 77 -27.60 7.20 5.91
C GLY A 77 -27.06 8.43 5.16
N GLU A 78 -27.82 8.98 4.21
CA GLU A 78 -27.36 10.11 3.37
C GLU A 78 -27.07 11.37 4.19
N GLN A 79 -27.74 11.57 5.33
CA GLN A 79 -27.45 12.70 6.22
C GLN A 79 -25.99 12.66 6.73
N TRP A 80 -25.43 11.46 6.95
CA TRP A 80 -24.07 11.28 7.41
C TRP A 80 -23.05 11.50 6.30
N LYS A 81 -23.45 11.37 5.02
CA LYS A 81 -22.58 11.67 3.87
C LYS A 81 -22.27 13.17 3.77
N VAL A 82 -23.27 14.02 4.02
CA VAL A 82 -23.16 15.49 3.88
C VAL A 82 -22.77 16.23 5.17
N LYS A 83 -22.69 15.50 6.30
CA LYS A 83 -22.30 16.06 7.58
C LYS A 83 -20.88 16.65 7.55
N LYS A 84 -20.68 17.83 8.13
CA LYS A 84 -19.39 18.54 8.13
C LYS A 84 -18.45 18.08 9.24
N GLU A 85 -18.95 17.37 10.22
CA GLU A 85 -18.15 16.82 11.31
C GLU A 85 -17.31 15.64 10.80
N PRO A 86 -16.13 15.40 11.42
CA PRO A 86 -15.31 14.23 11.16
C PRO A 86 -16.09 12.92 11.26
N ASN A 87 -15.60 11.88 10.59
CA ASN A 87 -16.15 10.54 10.75
C ASN A 87 -16.11 10.12 12.23
N PRO A 88 -17.26 9.72 12.84
CA PRO A 88 -17.29 9.26 14.23
C PRO A 88 -16.49 7.98 14.44
N ASN A 89 -16.33 7.14 13.41
CA ASN A 89 -15.48 5.96 13.47
C ASN A 89 -14.28 6.14 12.53
N THR A 90 -13.07 6.14 13.08
CA THR A 90 -11.85 6.22 12.29
C THR A 90 -11.59 4.91 11.55
N LEU A 91 -11.44 4.98 10.23
CA LEU A 91 -11.15 3.82 9.38
C LEU A 91 -9.65 3.59 9.27
N PHE A 92 -9.02 3.14 10.36
CA PHE A 92 -7.56 2.95 10.42
C PHE A 92 -7.02 2.10 9.27
N GLY A 93 -5.91 2.55 8.69
CA GLY A 93 -5.23 1.82 7.61
C GLY A 93 -5.90 1.94 6.25
N ALA A 94 -6.99 2.68 6.10
CA ALA A 94 -7.58 2.96 4.80
C ALA A 94 -6.79 4.03 4.04
N MET A 95 -6.28 3.68 2.87
CA MET A 95 -5.72 4.62 1.92
C MET A 95 -6.84 5.26 1.09
N VAL A 96 -6.97 6.59 1.19
CA VAL A 96 -7.91 7.36 0.36
C VAL A 96 -7.37 7.53 -1.07
N ALA A 97 -8.22 7.95 -2.00
CA ALA A 97 -7.83 8.18 -3.40
C ALA A 97 -6.64 9.14 -3.57
N GLY A 98 -6.50 10.12 -2.68
CA GLY A 98 -5.34 11.02 -2.65
C GLY A 98 -5.60 12.36 -3.37
N PRO A 99 -4.56 13.16 -3.64
CA PRO A 99 -4.67 14.53 -4.14
C PRO A 99 -4.93 14.59 -5.65
N ASP A 100 -5.22 15.79 -6.15
CA ASP A 100 -5.31 16.07 -7.58
C ASP A 100 -3.92 16.21 -8.22
N LYS A 101 -3.89 16.46 -9.53
CA LYS A 101 -2.66 16.63 -10.31
C LYS A 101 -1.80 17.83 -9.87
N SER A 102 -2.33 18.72 -9.04
CA SER A 102 -1.64 19.90 -8.49
C SER A 102 -1.26 19.70 -7.02
N ASP A 103 -1.22 18.45 -6.55
CA ASP A 103 -0.95 18.08 -5.15
C ASP A 103 -1.94 18.69 -4.13
N LYS A 104 -3.15 19.05 -4.57
CA LYS A 104 -4.19 19.56 -3.68
C LYS A 104 -5.14 18.45 -3.28
N PHE A 105 -5.37 18.33 -1.97
CA PHE A 105 -6.29 17.38 -1.37
C PHE A 105 -7.43 18.11 -0.65
N SER A 106 -8.66 17.64 -0.86
CA SER A 106 -9.85 18.13 -0.16
C SER A 106 -10.37 17.02 0.75
N ASP A 107 -10.23 17.18 2.07
CA ASP A 107 -10.81 16.26 3.06
C ASP A 107 -12.32 16.52 3.20
N ASP A 108 -13.08 16.13 2.18
CA ASP A 108 -14.53 16.30 2.09
C ASP A 108 -15.18 14.96 1.73
N ARG A 109 -16.08 14.50 2.61
CA ARG A 109 -16.79 13.23 2.44
C ARG A 109 -17.67 13.21 1.21
N THR A 110 -18.10 14.36 0.70
CA THR A 110 -18.93 14.45 -0.50
C THR A 110 -18.13 14.31 -1.80
N LYS A 111 -16.79 14.32 -1.71
CA LYS A 111 -15.86 14.24 -2.84
C LYS A 111 -15.12 12.90 -2.87
N PRO A 112 -15.77 11.82 -3.33
CA PRO A 112 -15.18 10.48 -3.34
C PRO A 112 -13.86 10.40 -4.10
N TRP A 113 -13.68 11.20 -5.16
CA TRP A 113 -12.43 11.26 -5.92
C TRP A 113 -11.19 11.70 -5.12
N PHE A 114 -11.37 12.27 -3.92
CA PHE A 114 -10.29 12.51 -2.96
C PHE A 114 -10.33 11.50 -1.80
N THR A 115 -11.51 11.27 -1.23
CA THR A 115 -11.66 10.67 0.11
C THR A 115 -12.16 9.23 0.11
N GLU A 116 -12.40 8.62 -1.06
CA GLU A 116 -12.88 7.23 -1.16
C GLU A 116 -11.71 6.24 -1.04
N PRO A 117 -11.77 5.32 -0.07
CA PRO A 117 -10.84 4.19 0.01
C PRO A 117 -11.38 3.01 -0.80
N THR A 118 -10.48 2.24 -1.42
CA THR A 118 -10.85 1.04 -2.17
C THR A 118 -10.06 -0.17 -1.70
N ILE A 119 -10.62 -1.37 -1.87
CA ILE A 119 -9.91 -2.61 -1.54
C ILE A 119 -8.66 -2.76 -2.43
N ALA A 120 -8.80 -2.46 -3.73
CA ALA A 120 -7.70 -2.56 -4.69
C ALA A 120 -6.53 -1.63 -4.35
N SER A 121 -6.82 -0.38 -3.98
CA SER A 121 -5.78 0.58 -3.59
C SER A 121 -5.04 0.15 -2.33
N ASN A 122 -5.76 -0.35 -1.32
CA ASN A 122 -5.14 -0.89 -0.10
C ASN A 122 -4.34 -2.17 -0.35
N ALA A 123 -4.81 -3.06 -1.23
CA ALA A 123 -4.05 -4.27 -1.61
C ALA A 123 -2.71 -3.90 -2.27
N GLY A 124 -2.73 -2.92 -3.18
CA GLY A 124 -1.51 -2.38 -3.79
C GLY A 124 -0.57 -1.74 -2.77
N LEU A 125 -1.10 -0.96 -1.82
CA LEU A 125 -0.30 -0.39 -0.73
C LEU A 125 0.35 -1.48 0.14
N VAL A 126 -0.38 -2.53 0.51
CA VAL A 126 0.17 -3.65 1.29
C VAL A 126 1.28 -4.35 0.52
N ALA A 127 1.08 -4.64 -0.76
CA ALA A 127 2.11 -5.24 -1.61
C ALA A 127 3.36 -4.35 -1.70
N ALA A 128 3.16 -3.04 -1.86
CA ALA A 128 4.24 -2.06 -1.89
C ALA A 128 5.01 -2.02 -0.56
N LEU A 129 4.30 -1.97 0.57
CA LEU A 129 4.90 -1.96 1.90
C LEU A 129 5.74 -3.21 2.14
N ILE A 130 5.24 -4.39 1.78
CA ILE A 130 5.98 -5.66 1.88
C ILE A 130 7.23 -5.62 1.01
N ALA A 131 7.12 -5.17 -0.24
CA ALA A 131 8.26 -5.09 -1.16
C ALA A 131 9.33 -4.09 -0.70
N THR A 132 8.93 -3.00 -0.03
CA THR A 132 9.86 -2.00 0.54
C THR A 132 10.33 -2.34 1.95
N HIS A 133 9.82 -3.41 2.56
CA HIS A 133 10.23 -3.81 3.89
C HIS A 133 11.54 -4.57 3.81
N ASP A 134 12.60 -4.02 4.42
CA ASP A 134 13.85 -4.75 4.54
C ASP A 134 13.61 -6.07 5.28
N PRO A 135 14.05 -7.22 4.73
CA PRO A 135 13.97 -8.47 5.46
C PRO A 135 14.81 -8.35 6.74
N PRO A 136 14.39 -8.97 7.86
CA PRO A 136 15.22 -9.03 9.05
C PRO A 136 16.59 -9.61 8.68
N GLU A 137 17.66 -9.00 9.20
CA GLU A 137 19.03 -9.36 8.85
C GLU A 137 19.24 -10.88 8.80
N ARG A 138 19.89 -11.30 7.71
CA ARG A 138 20.32 -12.67 7.38
C ARG A 138 20.38 -13.62 8.58
N SER A 139 19.55 -14.66 8.55
CA SER A 139 20.01 -15.94 9.09
C SER A 139 21.15 -16.43 8.20
N PHE A 140 22.30 -16.72 8.80
CA PHE A 140 23.51 -17.23 8.15
C PHE A 140 23.16 -18.43 7.22
N GLY A 141 23.17 -18.24 5.89
CA GLY A 141 23.14 -19.38 4.96
C GLY A 141 22.53 -19.20 3.57
N SER A 142 21.72 -18.17 3.31
CA SER A 142 21.06 -18.03 1.98
C SER A 142 22.00 -17.40 0.93
N LYS A 143 22.41 -18.18 -0.07
CA LYS A 143 23.14 -17.74 -1.28
C LYS A 143 22.19 -17.47 -2.45
N GLY A 144 21.15 -16.68 -2.24
CA GLY A 144 20.19 -16.26 -3.28
C GLY A 144 20.11 -14.73 -3.44
N PRO A 145 19.69 -14.21 -4.61
CA PRO A 145 19.47 -12.77 -4.79
C PRO A 145 18.37 -12.29 -3.83
N ASN A 146 18.69 -11.25 -3.06
CA ASN A 146 17.82 -10.69 -2.03
C ASN A 146 16.77 -9.78 -2.72
N LEU A 147 15.65 -10.36 -3.11
CA LEU A 147 14.54 -9.68 -3.81
C LEU A 147 13.58 -8.94 -2.84
N GLY A 148 13.94 -8.82 -1.55
CA GLY A 148 13.06 -8.27 -0.50
C GLY A 148 11.87 -9.16 -0.14
N ILE A 149 11.60 -10.21 -0.94
CA ILE A 149 10.54 -11.19 -0.70
C ILE A 149 11.20 -12.49 -0.24
N ASP A 150 11.07 -12.81 1.04
CA ASP A 150 11.37 -14.14 1.56
C ASP A 150 10.31 -15.12 1.06
N GLN A 151 10.59 -15.75 -0.08
CA GLN A 151 9.71 -16.71 -0.74
C GLN A 151 9.41 -17.93 0.14
N GLU A 152 10.29 -18.26 1.08
CA GLU A 152 10.13 -19.42 1.97
C GLU A 152 9.23 -19.07 3.16
N ARG A 153 9.33 -17.86 3.73
CA ARG A 153 8.53 -17.45 4.89
C ARG A 153 7.05 -17.29 4.59
N ILE A 154 6.66 -16.78 3.42
CA ILE A 154 5.24 -16.56 3.07
C ILE A 154 4.45 -17.89 3.11
N PHE A 155 5.09 -19.00 2.72
CA PHE A 155 4.47 -20.33 2.71
C PHE A 155 4.81 -21.18 3.94
N SER A 156 5.79 -20.78 4.75
CA SER A 156 6.19 -21.51 5.98
C SER A 156 5.05 -21.70 7.00
N SER A 157 4.01 -20.86 6.93
CA SER A 157 2.84 -20.93 7.81
C SER A 157 1.70 -21.77 7.24
N ILE A 158 1.77 -22.16 5.96
CA ILE A 158 0.73 -22.92 5.28
C ILE A 158 1.05 -24.41 5.43
N HIS A 159 0.44 -25.03 6.44
CA HIS A 159 0.46 -26.48 6.57
C HIS A 159 -0.44 -27.08 5.48
N LEU A 160 0.15 -27.66 4.44
CA LEU A 160 -0.57 -28.53 3.53
C LEU A 160 -1.01 -29.76 4.32
N THR A 161 -2.32 -29.93 4.52
CA THR A 161 -2.86 -31.16 5.10
C THR A 161 -2.44 -32.34 4.22
N PRO A 162 -1.92 -33.45 4.79
CA PRO A 162 -1.55 -34.61 4.00
C PRO A 162 -2.77 -35.15 3.24
N PRO A 163 -2.60 -35.71 2.03
CA PRO A 163 -3.69 -36.41 1.38
C PRO A 163 -4.14 -37.57 2.28
N ALA A 164 -5.47 -37.71 2.41
CA ALA A 164 -6.10 -38.79 3.17
C ALA A 164 -5.66 -40.17 2.62
N PRO A 165 -5.54 -41.19 3.50
CA PRO A 165 -4.96 -42.49 3.17
C PRO A 165 -5.74 -43.28 2.12
#